data_AF-A0A940SIT9-F1
#
_entry.id   AF-A0A940SIT9-F1
#
_cell.length_a   1.000
_cell.length_b   1.000
_cell.length_c   1.000
_cell.angle_alpha   90.00
_cell.angle_beta   90.00
_cell.angle_gamma   90.00
#
_symmetry.space_group_name_H-M   'P 1'
#
loop_
_entity.id
_entity.type
_entity.pdbx_description
1 polymer ?
#
loop_
_entity_poly.entity_id
_entity_poly.type
_entity_poly.pdbx_seq_one_letter_code
_entity_poly.pdbx_strand_id
1 'polypeptide(L)'
;HNVGHVTKCADRAAKLLGALGFSQREVERAWIAGYLHDIGNMVNRNDHAQTGAIMAFKLLDDRGLHPSDTATIISAIGHHDDHTAFPVCAEAAALILADKTDVRRSRVRRKEDIEFDIHDRVNYAITKSTLELDQGEKTITLHLELDTEICPVMEYFQIFLQRMELCRSASNFFGLTFKLEINGQILL
;
A
#
# COMPACT_ATOMS: atom_id res chain seq x y z
N HIS A 1 3.88 5.89 -10.78
CA HIS A 1 4.83 4.82 -11.13
C HIS A 1 6.29 5.12 -10.77
N ASN A 2 6.65 5.03 -9.48
CA ASN A 2 8.05 5.00 -9.05
C ASN A 2 8.50 3.54 -8.90
N VAL A 3 9.52 3.11 -9.64
CA VAL A 3 9.97 1.70 -9.67
C VAL A 3 10.32 1.17 -8.26
N GLY A 4 11.01 1.98 -7.44
CA GLY A 4 11.38 1.57 -6.09
C GLY A 4 10.19 1.39 -5.15
N HIS A 5 9.14 2.18 -5.32
CA HIS A 5 7.89 2.07 -4.57
C HIS A 5 7.08 0.84 -5.00
N VAL A 6 6.79 0.70 -6.30
CA VAL A 6 5.93 -0.39 -6.80
C VAL A 6 6.57 -1.76 -6.58
N THR A 7 7.90 -1.88 -6.72
CA THR A 7 8.62 -3.14 -6.45
C THR A 7 8.48 -3.55 -4.99
N LYS A 8 8.63 -2.60 -4.06
CA LYS A 8 8.50 -2.89 -2.62
C LYS A 8 7.07 -3.21 -2.23
N CYS A 9 6.08 -2.55 -2.84
CA CYS A 9 4.67 -2.87 -2.62
C CYS A 9 4.35 -4.29 -3.13
N ALA A 10 4.83 -4.65 -4.33
CA ALA A 10 4.69 -5.99 -4.90
C ALA A 10 5.28 -7.06 -3.97
N ASP A 11 6.53 -6.88 -3.54
CA ASP A 11 7.22 -7.82 -2.66
C ASP A 11 6.54 -7.95 -1.30
N ARG A 12 6.05 -6.83 -0.74
CA ARG A 12 5.35 -6.82 0.56
C ARG A 12 3.99 -7.50 0.47
N ALA A 13 3.21 -7.22 -0.57
CA ALA A 13 1.91 -7.87 -0.79
C ALA A 13 2.07 -9.39 -0.97
N ALA A 14 3.05 -9.81 -1.78
CA ALA A 14 3.37 -11.22 -1.99
C ALA A 14 3.82 -11.91 -0.69
N LYS A 15 4.73 -11.30 0.07
CA LYS A 15 5.19 -11.82 1.37
C LYS A 15 4.06 -11.96 2.38
N LEU A 16 3.15 -10.99 2.42
CA LEU A 16 2.01 -11.01 3.32
C LEU A 16 1.08 -12.20 3.02
N LEU A 17 0.66 -12.36 1.75
CA LEU A 17 -0.19 -13.49 1.37
C LEU A 17 0.52 -14.83 1.56
N GLY A 18 1.80 -14.93 1.22
CA GLY A 18 2.59 -16.14 1.44
C GLY A 18 2.69 -16.51 2.92
N ALA A 19 2.92 -15.53 3.79
CA ALA A 19 2.95 -15.76 5.24
C ALA A 19 1.59 -16.20 5.79
N LEU A 20 0.49 -15.69 5.25
CA LEU A 20 -0.88 -16.06 5.63
C LEU A 20 -1.35 -17.40 5.01
N GLY A 21 -0.50 -18.09 4.25
CA GLY A 21 -0.78 -19.43 3.72
C GLY A 21 -1.64 -19.47 2.46
N PHE A 22 -1.77 -18.34 1.75
CA PHE A 22 -2.45 -18.31 0.45
C PHE A 22 -1.65 -19.07 -0.63
N SER A 23 -2.34 -19.49 -1.69
CA SER A 23 -1.73 -20.26 -2.77
C SER A 23 -0.67 -19.46 -3.54
N GLN A 24 0.29 -20.15 -4.15
CA GLN A 24 1.30 -19.50 -5.00
C GLN A 24 0.69 -18.62 -6.10
N ARG A 25 -0.45 -19.03 -6.66
CA ARG A 25 -1.18 -18.26 -7.67
C ARG A 25 -1.72 -16.94 -7.12
N GLU A 26 -2.26 -16.93 -5.89
CA GLU A 26 -2.72 -15.71 -5.21
C GLU A 26 -1.55 -14.77 -4.89
N VAL A 27 -0.43 -15.34 -4.40
CA VAL A 27 0.80 -14.61 -4.13
C VAL A 27 1.34 -13.92 -5.39
N GLU A 28 1.38 -14.63 -6.52
CA GLU A 28 1.81 -14.09 -7.80
C GLU A 28 0.89 -12.98 -8.31
N ARG A 29 -0.44 -13.15 -8.20
CA ARG A 29 -1.38 -12.09 -8.56
C ARG A 29 -1.21 -10.84 -7.72
N ALA A 30 -1.02 -10.98 -6.41
CA ALA A 30 -0.75 -9.84 -5.52
C ALA A 30 0.55 -9.14 -5.88
N TRP A 31 1.60 -9.89 -6.25
CA TRP A 31 2.84 -9.31 -6.74
C TRP A 31 2.63 -8.51 -8.02
N ILE A 32 1.95 -9.08 -9.02
CA ILE A 32 1.67 -8.40 -10.30
C ILE A 32 0.82 -7.15 -10.07
N ALA A 33 -0.23 -7.24 -9.27
CA ALA A 33 -1.07 -6.10 -8.91
C ALA A 33 -0.23 -5.01 -8.23
N GLY A 34 0.60 -5.35 -7.25
CA GLY A 34 1.49 -4.40 -6.59
C GLY A 34 2.54 -3.78 -7.50
N TYR A 35 3.04 -4.52 -8.48
CA TYR A 35 4.02 -3.98 -9.43
C TYR A 35 3.37 -3.01 -10.43
N LEU A 36 2.11 -3.24 -10.79
CA LEU A 36 1.39 -2.45 -11.81
C LEU A 36 0.45 -1.38 -11.25
N HIS A 37 0.12 -1.39 -9.95
CA HIS A 37 -0.98 -0.59 -9.38
C HIS A 37 -0.91 0.90 -9.73
N ASP A 38 0.32 1.39 -9.85
CA ASP A 38 0.63 2.80 -9.97
C ASP A 38 0.94 3.23 -11.41
N ILE A 39 0.68 2.36 -12.41
CA ILE A 39 1.02 2.60 -13.83
C ILE A 39 0.18 3.72 -14.43
N GLY A 40 -1.06 3.90 -13.97
CA GLY A 40 -1.96 4.97 -14.43
C GLY A 40 -1.42 6.38 -14.15
N ASN A 41 -0.49 6.54 -13.20
CA ASN A 41 0.20 7.81 -12.95
C ASN A 41 1.01 8.31 -14.15
N MET A 42 1.28 7.49 -15.17
CA MET A 42 1.85 7.94 -16.45
C MET A 42 0.86 8.78 -17.27
N VAL A 43 -0.45 8.63 -17.01
CA VAL A 43 -1.52 9.39 -17.65
C VAL A 43 -1.89 10.60 -16.78
N ASN A 44 -2.29 10.36 -15.52
CA ASN A 44 -2.60 11.40 -14.54
C ASN A 44 -2.57 10.82 -13.12
N ARG A 45 -2.41 11.67 -12.10
CA ARG A 45 -2.57 11.29 -10.69
C ARG A 45 -4.04 11.10 -10.32
N ASN A 46 -4.93 11.90 -10.90
CA ASN A 46 -6.37 11.76 -10.74
C ASN A 46 -6.83 10.48 -11.44
N ASP A 47 -7.60 9.65 -10.73
CA ASP A 47 -8.13 8.37 -11.21
C ASP A 47 -7.04 7.41 -11.75
N HIS A 48 -5.83 7.47 -11.17
CA HIS A 48 -4.71 6.64 -11.59
C HIS A 48 -4.95 5.15 -11.35
N ALA A 49 -5.76 4.79 -10.36
CA ALA A 49 -6.15 3.40 -10.11
C ALA A 49 -7.00 2.85 -11.26
N GLN A 50 -7.99 3.61 -11.72
CA GLN A 50 -8.93 3.20 -12.77
C GLN A 50 -8.24 3.15 -14.14
N THR A 51 -7.49 4.20 -14.47
CA THR A 51 -6.68 4.21 -15.71
C THR A 51 -5.61 3.13 -15.68
N GLY A 52 -4.97 2.90 -14.53
CA GLY A 52 -4.00 1.84 -14.31
C GLY A 52 -4.60 0.43 -14.49
N ALA A 53 -5.80 0.18 -13.98
CA ALA A 53 -6.51 -1.09 -14.13
C ALA A 53 -6.81 -1.40 -15.61
N ILE A 54 -7.24 -0.40 -16.40
CA ILE A 54 -7.50 -0.56 -17.83
C ILE A 54 -6.20 -0.84 -18.61
N MET A 55 -5.11 -0.13 -18.28
CA MET A 55 -3.80 -0.38 -18.89
C MET A 55 -3.27 -1.77 -18.54
N ALA A 56 -3.38 -2.18 -17.28
CA ALA A 56 -2.98 -3.50 -16.83
C ALA A 56 -3.81 -4.61 -17.51
N PHE A 57 -5.13 -4.42 -17.65
CA PHE A 57 -5.99 -5.33 -18.40
C PHE A 57 -5.42 -5.62 -19.79
N LYS A 58 -5.13 -4.55 -20.55
CA LYS A 58 -4.58 -4.69 -21.91
C LYS A 58 -3.24 -5.43 -21.93
N LEU A 59 -2.32 -5.06 -21.02
CA LEU A 59 -0.98 -5.66 -20.95
C LEU A 59 -0.98 -7.15 -20.58
N LEU A 60 -1.92 -7.57 -19.72
CA LEU A 60 -2.07 -8.94 -19.25
C LEU A 60 -2.82 -9.80 -20.27
N ASP A 61 -3.85 -9.24 -20.91
CA ASP A 61 -4.59 -9.87 -22.01
C ASP A 61 -3.66 -10.15 -23.21
N ASP A 62 -2.83 -9.19 -23.60
CA ASP A 62 -1.83 -9.35 -24.66
C ASP A 62 -0.79 -10.44 -24.36
N ARG A 63 -0.60 -10.78 -23.08
CA ARG A 63 0.30 -11.85 -22.62
C ARG A 63 -0.41 -13.20 -22.44
N GLY A 64 -1.70 -13.27 -22.73
CA GLY A 64 -2.50 -14.49 -22.61
C GLY A 64 -2.71 -14.94 -21.17
N LEU A 65 -2.65 -14.03 -20.19
CA LEU A 65 -2.97 -14.39 -18.81
C LEU A 65 -4.44 -14.79 -18.71
N HIS A 66 -4.73 -15.81 -17.90
CA HIS A 66 -6.09 -16.33 -17.79
C HIS A 66 -7.09 -15.23 -17.36
N PRO A 67 -8.28 -15.12 -17.99
CA PRO A 67 -9.22 -14.02 -17.72
C PRO A 67 -9.58 -13.83 -16.25
N SER A 68 -9.69 -14.91 -15.48
CA SER A 68 -9.98 -14.82 -14.04
C SER A 68 -8.83 -14.18 -13.25
N ASP A 69 -7.57 -14.46 -13.61
CA ASP A 69 -6.42 -13.86 -12.93
C ASP A 69 -6.29 -12.39 -13.30
N THR A 70 -6.49 -12.08 -14.58
CA THR A 70 -6.55 -10.70 -15.07
C THR A 70 -7.62 -9.91 -14.33
N ALA A 71 -8.84 -10.46 -14.19
CA ALA A 71 -9.93 -9.82 -13.48
C ALA A 71 -9.58 -9.53 -12.01
N THR A 72 -8.97 -10.49 -11.30
CA THR A 72 -8.52 -10.29 -9.92
C THR A 72 -7.45 -9.21 -9.82
N ILE A 73 -6.42 -9.24 -10.69
CA ILE A 73 -5.34 -8.26 -10.68
C ILE A 73 -5.86 -6.85 -10.92
N ILE A 74 -6.66 -6.64 -11.97
CA ILE A 74 -7.17 -5.31 -12.30
C ILE A 74 -8.18 -4.82 -11.26
N SER A 75 -8.91 -5.72 -10.60
CA SER A 75 -9.82 -5.37 -9.51
C SER A 75 -9.03 -4.90 -8.28
N ALA A 76 -7.94 -5.58 -7.93
CA ALA A 76 -7.03 -5.12 -6.87
C ALA A 76 -6.43 -3.75 -7.20
N ILE A 77 -5.98 -3.54 -8.44
CA ILE A 77 -5.48 -2.23 -8.90
C ILE A 77 -6.58 -1.16 -8.84
N GLY A 78 -7.81 -1.45 -9.29
CA GLY A 78 -8.90 -0.48 -9.28
C GLY A 78 -9.34 -0.03 -7.90
N HIS A 79 -9.08 -0.82 -6.85
CA HIS A 79 -9.52 -0.57 -5.48
C HIS A 79 -8.36 -0.28 -4.51
N HIS A 80 -7.20 0.18 -4.97
CA HIS A 80 -6.08 0.49 -4.07
C HIS A 80 -6.00 1.98 -3.66
N ASP A 81 -6.59 2.90 -4.43
CA ASP A 81 -6.42 4.35 -4.22
C ASP A 81 -7.38 4.94 -3.17
N ASP A 82 -6.92 5.95 -2.43
CA ASP A 82 -7.46 6.39 -1.12
C ASP A 82 -8.99 6.62 -1.11
N HIS A 83 -9.56 7.17 -2.19
CA HIS A 83 -10.99 7.51 -2.25
C HIS A 83 -11.92 6.35 -2.59
N THR A 84 -11.40 5.33 -3.28
CA THR A 84 -12.19 4.19 -3.78
C THR A 84 -11.71 2.85 -3.21
N ALA A 85 -10.75 2.91 -2.28
CA ALA A 85 -10.10 1.73 -1.78
C ALA A 85 -11.03 0.83 -0.97
N PHE A 86 -11.07 -0.44 -1.35
CA PHE A 86 -11.84 -1.45 -0.65
C PHE A 86 -11.22 -2.84 -0.84
N PRO A 87 -11.04 -3.62 0.23
CA PRO A 87 -10.45 -4.97 0.15
C PRO A 87 -11.46 -5.98 -0.43
N VAL A 88 -11.74 -5.92 -1.73
CA VAL A 88 -12.71 -6.80 -2.41
C VAL A 88 -12.23 -8.26 -2.51
N CYS A 89 -10.93 -8.50 -2.41
CA CYS A 89 -10.30 -9.82 -2.45
C CYS A 89 -8.97 -9.79 -1.67
N ALA A 90 -8.35 -10.95 -1.49
CA ALA A 90 -7.09 -11.08 -0.74
C ALA A 90 -5.96 -10.24 -1.38
N GLU A 91 -5.85 -10.22 -2.70
CA GLU A 91 -4.85 -9.43 -3.42
C GLU A 91 -5.07 -7.93 -3.25
N ALA A 92 -6.33 -7.47 -3.26
CA ALA A 92 -6.68 -6.07 -3.01
C ALA A 92 -6.33 -5.67 -1.57
N ALA A 93 -6.69 -6.50 -0.58
CA ALA A 93 -6.37 -6.27 0.82
C ALA A 93 -4.86 -6.21 1.06
N ALA A 94 -4.10 -7.15 0.48
CA ALA A 94 -2.65 -7.17 0.59
C ALA A 94 -2.00 -5.97 -0.10
N LEU A 95 -2.51 -5.57 -1.27
CA LEU A 95 -2.04 -4.38 -1.98
C LEU A 95 -2.29 -3.09 -1.19
N ILE A 96 -3.50 -2.92 -0.64
CA ILE A 96 -3.84 -1.76 0.20
C ILE A 96 -2.87 -1.68 1.39
N LEU A 97 -2.67 -2.79 2.12
CA LEU A 97 -1.71 -2.82 3.22
C LEU A 97 -0.31 -2.47 2.73
N ALA A 98 0.14 -3.05 1.62
CA ALA A 98 1.48 -2.83 1.11
C ALA A 98 1.73 -1.36 0.71
N ASP A 99 0.79 -0.73 -0.02
CA ASP A 99 0.89 0.65 -0.48
C ASP A 99 0.73 1.66 0.67
N LYS A 100 -0.33 1.55 1.47
CA LYS A 100 -0.64 2.55 2.50
C LYS A 100 0.36 2.55 3.65
N THR A 101 1.05 1.44 3.88
CA THR A 101 2.15 1.32 4.86
C THR A 101 3.52 1.64 4.27
N ASP A 102 3.65 1.96 2.97
CA ASP A 102 4.91 2.43 2.37
C ASP A 102 5.16 3.91 2.67
N VAL A 103 5.30 4.23 3.96
CA VAL A 103 5.61 5.56 4.47
C VAL A 103 7.07 5.62 4.86
N ARG A 104 7.90 6.40 4.15
CA ARG A 104 9.34 6.52 4.46
C ARG A 104 10.01 7.71 3.78
N ARG A 105 11.07 8.21 4.42
CA ARG A 105 11.88 9.33 3.90
C ARG A 105 12.42 9.11 2.49
N SER A 106 12.86 7.90 2.15
CA SER A 106 13.43 7.59 0.83
C SER A 106 12.41 7.62 -0.33
N ARG A 107 11.11 7.82 -0.04
CA ARG A 107 10.10 8.09 -1.06
C ARG A 107 10.23 9.50 -1.64
N VAL A 108 10.74 10.44 -0.84
CA VAL A 108 10.85 11.86 -1.19
C VAL A 108 12.08 12.07 -2.08
N ARG A 109 11.87 12.55 -3.30
CA ARG A 109 12.91 12.59 -4.35
C ARG A 109 13.84 13.80 -4.25
N ARG A 110 13.34 14.96 -3.79
CA ARG A 110 14.12 16.18 -3.62
C ARG A 110 13.69 16.91 -2.35
N LYS A 111 14.65 17.49 -1.61
CA LYS A 111 14.36 18.29 -0.42
C LYS A 111 13.53 19.53 -0.73
N GLU A 112 13.68 20.08 -1.93
CA GLU A 112 12.92 21.24 -2.42
C GLU A 112 11.42 20.96 -2.62
N ASP A 113 11.03 19.69 -2.83
CA ASP A 113 9.62 19.29 -3.01
C ASP A 113 8.87 19.12 -1.65
N ILE A 114 9.60 19.12 -0.52
CA ILE A 114 9.05 18.96 0.84
C ILE A 114 8.16 20.15 1.23
N GLU A 115 8.45 21.34 0.70
CA GLU A 115 7.68 22.55 1.03
C GLU A 115 6.29 22.58 0.38
N PHE A 116 6.03 21.77 -0.65
CA PHE A 116 4.82 21.88 -1.47
C PHE A 116 3.85 20.68 -1.40
N ASP A 117 4.32 19.45 -1.09
CA ASP A 117 3.42 18.31 -0.83
C ASP A 117 3.49 17.90 0.65
N ILE A 118 2.38 18.09 1.37
CA ILE A 118 2.24 17.73 2.79
C ILE A 118 2.51 16.23 3.03
N HIS A 119 2.23 15.36 2.05
CA HIS A 119 2.55 13.94 2.15
C HIS A 119 4.05 13.71 2.10
N ASP A 120 4.78 14.48 1.30
CA ASP A 120 6.24 14.38 1.22
C ASP A 120 6.89 14.90 2.50
N ARG A 121 6.36 15.94 3.14
CA ARG A 121 6.80 16.37 4.47
C ARG A 121 6.63 15.27 5.52
N VAL A 122 5.43 14.67 5.59
CA VAL A 122 5.17 13.56 6.51
C VAL A 122 6.10 12.39 6.20
N ASN A 123 6.23 11.98 4.94
CA ASN A 123 7.14 10.90 4.55
C ASN A 123 8.60 11.22 4.93
N TYR A 124 9.05 12.46 4.74
CA TYR A 124 10.40 12.88 5.11
C TYR A 124 10.64 12.83 6.62
N ALA A 125 9.63 13.13 7.44
CA ALA A 125 9.72 13.03 8.89
C ALA A 125 9.87 11.58 9.38
N ILE A 126 9.44 10.58 8.61
CA ILE A 126 9.57 9.16 8.96
C ILE A 126 11.01 8.67 8.73
N THR A 127 11.78 8.54 9.81
CA THR A 127 13.17 8.05 9.79
C THR A 127 13.24 6.53 9.67
N LYS A 128 12.25 5.81 10.19
CA LYS A 128 12.16 4.35 10.13
C LYS A 128 10.71 3.91 10.00
N SER A 129 10.49 2.86 9.23
CA SER A 129 9.16 2.30 8.98
C SER A 129 9.26 0.78 8.80
N THR A 130 8.55 0.04 9.62
CA THR A 130 8.51 -1.42 9.60
C THR A 130 7.07 -1.90 9.71
N LEU A 131 6.70 -2.89 8.90
CA LEU A 131 5.40 -3.55 9.01
C LEU A 131 5.64 -4.97 9.51
N GLU A 132 5.00 -5.32 10.61
CA GLU A 132 5.16 -6.61 11.28
C GLU A 132 3.83 -7.38 11.26
N LEU A 133 3.88 -8.65 10.86
CA LEU A 133 2.76 -9.57 10.94
C LEU A 133 3.00 -10.53 12.11
N ASP A 134 2.10 -10.53 13.07
CA ASP A 134 2.04 -11.52 14.15
C ASP A 134 0.79 -12.39 13.96
N GLN A 135 0.99 -13.66 13.61
CA GLN A 135 -0.11 -14.61 13.40
C GLN A 135 -0.66 -15.18 14.71
N GLY A 136 0.14 -15.19 15.78
CA GLY A 136 -0.29 -15.64 17.10
C GLY A 136 -1.27 -14.66 17.72
N GLU A 137 -0.87 -13.39 17.77
CA GLU A 137 -1.69 -12.29 18.28
C GLU A 137 -2.74 -11.80 17.26
N LYS A 138 -2.68 -12.29 16.02
CA LYS A 138 -3.53 -11.87 14.89
C LYS A 138 -3.48 -10.38 14.63
N THR A 139 -2.27 -9.83 14.55
CA THR A 139 -2.05 -8.39 14.34
C THR A 139 -1.15 -8.09 13.16
N ILE A 140 -1.39 -6.96 12.52
CA ILE A 140 -0.43 -6.30 11.63
C ILE A 140 -0.09 -4.95 12.25
N THR A 141 1.16 -4.75 12.63
CA THR A 141 1.61 -3.53 13.31
C THR A 141 2.51 -2.72 12.39
N LEU A 142 2.12 -1.47 12.13
CA LEU A 142 2.97 -0.47 11.48
C LEU A 142 3.77 0.29 12.55
N HIS A 143 5.08 0.05 12.59
CA HIS A 143 6.02 0.72 13.48
C HIS A 143 6.70 1.87 12.75
N LEU A 144 6.54 3.08 13.27
CA LEU A 144 7.14 4.30 12.72
C LEU A 144 8.03 5.00 13.75
N GLU A 145 9.21 5.41 13.30
CA GLU A 145 10.00 6.44 13.99
C GLU A 145 9.80 7.76 13.24
N LEU A 146 9.26 8.76 13.94
CA LEU A 146 8.88 10.07 13.41
C LEU A 146 9.74 11.16 14.07
N ASP A 147 10.39 11.97 13.24
CA ASP A 147 11.07 13.19 13.65
C ASP A 147 10.04 14.30 13.93
N THR A 148 9.75 14.50 15.21
CA THR A 148 8.72 15.44 15.67
C THR A 148 9.10 16.91 15.51
N GLU A 149 10.37 17.23 15.23
CA GLU A 149 10.77 18.60 14.87
C GLU A 149 10.33 18.96 13.46
N ILE A 150 10.20 17.96 12.57
CA ILE A 150 9.77 18.12 11.18
C ILE A 150 8.25 18.02 11.05
N CYS A 151 7.64 17.03 11.71
CA CYS A 151 6.21 16.77 11.63
C CYS A 151 5.68 16.30 12.99
N PRO A 152 4.81 17.09 13.66
CA PRO A 152 4.14 16.66 14.87
C PRO A 152 3.25 15.43 14.63
N VAL A 153 3.12 14.56 15.63
CA VAL A 153 2.29 13.33 15.55
C VAL A 153 0.84 13.63 15.14
N MET A 154 0.26 14.73 15.64
CA MET A 154 -1.10 15.14 15.26
C MET A 154 -1.24 15.49 13.77
N GLU A 155 -0.20 16.04 13.18
CA GLU A 155 -0.18 16.38 11.75
C GLU A 155 -0.07 15.11 10.89
N TYR A 156 0.73 14.12 11.32
CA TYR A 156 0.73 12.80 10.71
C TYR A 156 -0.70 12.23 10.65
N PHE A 157 -1.43 12.27 11.77
CA PHE A 157 -2.82 11.80 11.78
C PHE A 157 -3.72 12.57 10.84
N GLN A 158 -3.65 13.90 10.81
CA GLN A 158 -4.49 14.69 9.91
C GLN A 158 -4.35 14.29 8.44
N ILE A 159 -3.13 13.90 8.03
CA ILE A 159 -2.83 13.57 6.63
C ILE A 159 -3.02 12.07 6.35
N PHE A 160 -2.66 11.19 7.28
CA PHE A 160 -2.62 9.75 7.04
C PHE A 160 -3.74 8.96 7.72
N LEU A 161 -4.63 9.58 8.50
CA LEU A 161 -5.71 8.85 9.21
C LEU A 161 -6.57 8.02 8.26
N GLN A 162 -6.97 8.58 7.11
CA GLN A 162 -7.73 7.82 6.11
C GLN A 162 -6.96 6.57 5.64
N ARG A 163 -5.65 6.70 5.41
CA ARG A 163 -4.79 5.57 5.02
C ARG A 163 -4.71 4.51 6.12
N MET A 164 -4.69 4.91 7.40
CA MET A 164 -4.70 3.98 8.52
C MET A 164 -6.03 3.23 8.63
N GLU A 165 -7.16 3.91 8.40
CA GLU A 165 -8.47 3.26 8.34
C GLU A 165 -8.58 2.25 7.19
N LEU A 166 -7.97 2.54 6.04
CA LEU A 166 -7.84 1.57 4.95
C LEU A 166 -6.99 0.35 5.37
N CYS A 167 -5.90 0.56 6.12
CA CYS A 167 -5.11 -0.54 6.67
C CYS A 167 -5.89 -1.39 7.68
N ARG A 168 -6.74 -0.76 8.50
CA ARG A 168 -7.66 -1.48 9.40
C ARG A 168 -8.65 -2.33 8.62
N SER A 169 -9.31 -1.75 7.63
CA SER A 169 -10.26 -2.46 6.76
C SER A 169 -9.60 -3.66 6.06
N ALA A 170 -8.42 -3.45 5.49
CA ALA A 170 -7.66 -4.51 4.82
C ALA A 170 -7.13 -5.58 5.78
N SER A 171 -6.72 -5.22 7.00
CA SER A 171 -6.34 -6.22 8.02
C SER A 171 -7.54 -7.04 8.48
N ASN A 172 -8.69 -6.39 8.68
CA ASN A 172 -9.93 -7.05 9.07
C ASN A 172 -10.40 -8.07 8.04
N PHE A 173 -10.14 -7.85 6.74
CA PHE A 173 -10.41 -8.84 5.68
C PHE A 173 -9.73 -10.19 5.98
N PHE A 174 -8.52 -10.17 6.52
CA PHE A 174 -7.76 -11.36 6.92
C PHE A 174 -8.09 -11.85 8.34
N GLY A 175 -9.04 -11.22 9.03
CA GLY A 175 -9.31 -11.50 10.45
C GLY A 175 -8.20 -11.04 11.38
N LEU A 176 -7.39 -10.05 10.96
CA LEU A 176 -6.29 -9.47 11.72
C LEU A 176 -6.65 -8.07 12.22
N THR A 177 -6.07 -7.66 13.33
CA THR A 177 -6.20 -6.29 13.85
C THR A 177 -5.00 -5.45 13.38
N PHE A 178 -5.27 -4.32 12.73
CA PHE A 178 -4.21 -3.36 12.42
C PHE A 178 -3.86 -2.53 13.66
N LYS A 179 -2.57 -2.33 13.89
CA LYS A 179 -2.04 -1.46 14.95
C LYS A 179 -1.08 -0.42 14.36
N LEU A 180 -1.07 0.78 14.94
CA LEU A 180 -0.11 1.82 14.61
C LEU A 180 0.70 2.18 15.85
N GLU A 181 2.02 2.04 15.75
CA GLU A 181 2.97 2.50 16.77
C GLU A 181 3.83 3.63 16.19
N ILE A 182 3.90 4.77 16.87
CA ILE A 182 4.79 5.88 16.53
C ILE A 182 5.65 6.20 17.73
N ASN A 183 6.98 6.19 17.57
CA ASN A 183 7.95 6.52 18.62
C ASN A 183 7.74 5.71 19.92
N GLY A 184 7.39 4.42 19.81
CA GLY A 184 7.16 3.55 20.96
C GLY A 184 5.78 3.69 21.61
N GLN A 185 4.89 4.52 21.07
CA GLN A 185 3.53 4.69 21.57
C GLN A 185 2.53 4.05 20.61
N ILE A 186 1.69 3.15 21.13
CA ILE A 186 0.57 2.55 20.40
C ILE A 186 -0.57 3.57 20.35
N LEU A 187 -1.07 3.85 19.14
CA LEU A 187 -2.04 4.91 18.91
C LEU A 187 -3.35 4.40 18.27
N LEU A 188 -3.29 3.28 17.54
CA LEU A 188 -4.43 2.56 16.97
C LEU A 188 -4.23 1.06 17.18
#